data_AF-A0A8T5RF55-F1
#
_entry.id   AF-A0A8T5RF55-F1
#
_cell.length_a   1.000
_cell.length_b   1.000
_cell.length_c   1.000
_cell.angle_alpha   90.00
_cell.angle_beta   90.00
_cell.angle_gamma   90.00
#
_symmetry.space_group_name_H-M   'P 1'
#
loop_
_entity.id
_entity.type
_entity.pdbx_description
1 polymer ?
#
loop_
_entity_poly.entity_id
_entity_poly.type
_entity_poly.pdbx_seq_one_letter_code
_entity_poly.pdbx_strand_id
1 'polypeptide(L)' 'MCPVNAIYDEPIVKENGVVTRIDGEKCIEHFYKTTGCSVCIKECPFHKIGYKAQFYARL' A
#
# COMPACT_ATOMS: atom_id res chain seq x y z
N MET A 1 -0.59 -4.79 6.18
CA MET A 1 -1.89 -4.79 6.90
C MET A 1 -2.55 -3.43 6.66
N CYS A 2 -3.73 -3.38 6.04
CA CYS A 2 -4.49 -2.14 5.83
C CYS A 2 -5.71 -2.15 6.75
N PRO A 3 -5.94 -1.13 7.59
CA PRO A 3 -7.03 -1.15 8.58
C PRO A 3 -8.43 -1.11 7.97
N VAL A 4 -8.54 -0.68 6.70
CA VAL A 4 -9.81 -0.52 5.99
C VAL A 4 -9.88 -1.36 4.70
N ASN A 5 -8.99 -2.35 4.55
CA ASN A 5 -8.94 -3.24 3.39
C ASN A 5 -8.94 -2.49 2.04
N ALA A 6 -8.20 -1.38 1.97
CA ALA A 6 -8.06 -0.56 0.77
C ALA A 6 -6.94 -1.01 -0.17
N ILE A 7 -6.35 -2.18 0.06
CA ILE A 7 -5.29 -2.75 -0.79
C ILE A 7 -5.81 -4.06 -1.36
N TYR A 8 -5.92 -4.13 -2.69
CA TYR A 8 -6.36 -5.31 -3.43
C TYR A 8 -5.25 -6.34 -3.59
N ASP A 9 -5.62 -7.61 -3.44
CA ASP A 9 -4.72 -8.77 -3.63
C ASP A 9 -4.32 -8.95 -5.10
N GLU A 10 -5.11 -8.43 -6.04
CA GLU A 10 -4.79 -8.36 -7.46
C GLU A 10 -4.83 -6.91 -7.97
N PRO A 11 -4.04 -6.55 -8.99
CA PRO A 11 -4.06 -5.19 -9.52
C PRO A 11 -5.33 -4.96 -10.33
N ILE A 12 -5.90 -3.77 -10.19
CA ILE A 12 -7.02 -3.30 -10.99
C ILE A 12 -6.53 -2.28 -12.01
N VAL A 13 -7.24 -2.20 -13.14
CA VAL A 13 -7.01 -1.18 -14.17
C VAL A 13 -8.14 -0.16 -14.07
N LYS A 14 -7.81 1.11 -13.82
CA LYS A 14 -8.78 2.21 -13.82
C LYS A 14 -9.18 2.58 -15.25
N GLU A 15 -10.29 3.28 -15.40
CA GLU A 15 -10.80 3.76 -16.71
C GLU A 15 -9.77 4.57 -17.49
N ASN A 16 -8.92 5.34 -16.79
CA ASN A 16 -7.83 6.12 -17.39
C ASN A 16 -6.56 5.29 -17.70
N GLY A 17 -6.62 3.97 -17.61
CA GLY A 17 -5.51 3.06 -17.87
C GLY A 17 -4.50 2.90 -16.73
N VAL A 18 -4.67 3.62 -15.60
CA VAL A 18 -3.77 3.47 -14.45
C VAL A 18 -3.97 2.13 -13.79
N VAL A 19 -2.88 1.35 -13.68
CA VAL A 19 -2.85 0.12 -12.90
C VAL A 19 -2.57 0.45 -11.44
N THR A 20 -3.43 0.00 -10.54
CA THR A 20 -3.26 0.21 -9.10
C THR A 20 -3.72 -0.99 -8.29
N ARG A 21 -3.28 -1.06 -7.04
CA ARG A 21 -3.81 -1.97 -6.03
C ARG A 21 -4.56 -1.23 -4.93
N ILE A 22 -4.73 0.09 -5.03
CA ILE A 22 -5.28 0.91 -3.96
C ILE A 22 -6.71 1.36 -4.28
N ASP A 23 -7.63 1.03 -3.38
CA ASP A 23 -8.92 1.70 -3.25
C ASP A 23 -8.69 3.08 -2.61
N GLY A 24 -8.61 4.11 -3.46
CA GLY A 24 -8.28 5.46 -3.04
C GLY A 24 -9.32 6.08 -2.11
N GLU A 25 -10.60 5.76 -2.32
CA GLU A 25 -11.71 6.34 -1.55
C GLU A 25 -11.69 5.82 -0.12
N LYS A 26 -11.59 4.49 0.07
CA LYS A 26 -11.47 3.90 1.42
C LYS A 26 -10.21 4.37 2.13
N CYS A 27 -9.09 4.46 1.42
CA CYS A 27 -7.82 4.87 2.00
C CYS A 27 -7.87 6.33 2.48
N ILE A 28 -8.33 7.25 1.64
CA ILE A 28 -8.30 8.68 1.93
C ILE A 28 -9.28 9.06 3.05
N GLU A 29 -10.45 8.42 3.10
CA GLU A 29 -11.42 8.64 4.17
C GLU A 29 -10.83 8.28 5.55
N HIS A 30 -10.21 7.10 5.66
CA HIS A 30 -9.55 6.68 6.89
C HIS A 30 -8.36 7.58 7.23
N PHE A 31 -7.54 7.91 6.23
CA PHE A 31 -6.37 8.77 6.40
C PHE A 31 -6.72 10.13 7.02
N TYR A 32 -7.78 10.79 6.53
CA TYR A 32 -8.21 12.07 7.10
C TYR A 32 -8.77 11.92 8.52
N LYS A 33 -9.58 10.89 8.78
CA LYS A 33 -10.15 10.62 10.11
C LYS A 33 -9.10 10.39 11.19
N THR A 34 -7.94 9.84 10.82
CA THR A 34 -6.87 9.52 11.77
C THR A 34 -5.69 10.50 11.73
N THR A 35 -5.83 11.65 11.05
CA THR A 35 -4.71 12.60 10.83
C THR A 35 -3.45 11.94 10.25
N GLY A 36 -3.65 10.94 9.39
CA GLY A 36 -2.63 10.08 8.81
C GLY A 36 -2.81 8.61 9.19
N CYS A 37 -2.41 7.69 8.30
CA CYS A 37 -2.47 6.24 8.57
C CYS A 37 -1.10 5.59 8.32
N SER A 38 -0.63 5.60 7.07
CA SER A 38 0.73 5.15 6.66
C SER A 38 1.17 3.75 7.12
N VAL A 39 0.26 2.91 7.62
CA VAL A 39 0.56 1.56 8.11
C VAL A 39 1.15 0.69 7.00
N CYS A 40 0.70 0.85 5.76
CA CYS A 40 1.26 0.13 4.61
C CYS A 40 2.75 0.43 4.40
N ILE A 41 3.19 1.67 4.64
CA ILE A 41 4.61 2.05 4.57
C ILE A 41 5.38 1.44 5.74
N LYS A 42 4.85 1.54 6.96
CA LYS A 42 5.46 0.92 8.16
C LYS A 42 5.68 -0.58 7.99
N GLU A 43 4.70 -1.27 7.41
CA GLU A 43 4.76 -2.72 7.21
C GLU A 43 5.53 -3.15 5.96
N CYS A 44 5.83 -2.22 5.06
CA CYS A 44 6.51 -2.50 3.82
C CYS A 44 7.90 -3.11 4.09
N PRO A 45 8.20 -4.31 3.58
CA PRO A 45 9.51 -4.93 3.78
C PRO A 45 10.67 -4.07 3.24
N PHE A 46 10.44 -3.35 2.12
CA PHE A 46 11.40 -2.39 1.57
C PHE A 46 11.66 -1.20 2.50
N HIS A 47 10.67 -0.78 3.28
CA HIS A 47 10.84 0.27 4.27
C HIS A 47 11.61 -0.22 5.50
N LYS A 48 11.37 -1.46 5.95
CA LYS A 48 11.98 -2.01 7.18
C LYS A 48 13.46 -2.33 7.05
N ILE A 49 13.89 -2.95 5.95
CA ILE A 49 15.28 -3.42 5.79
C ILE A 49 16.01 -2.77 4.60
N GLY A 50 15.32 -1.93 3.82
CA GLY A 50 15.88 -1.27 2.64
C GLY A 50 15.90 -2.14 1.39
N TYR A 51 16.04 -1.48 0.23
CA TYR A 51 15.98 -2.13 -1.09
C TYR A 51 17.09 -3.16 -1.31
N LYS A 52 18.32 -2.88 -0.85
CA LYS A 52 19.46 -3.78 -1.02
C LYS A 52 19.23 -5.10 -0.29
N ALA A 53 18.85 -5.05 0.98
CA ALA A 53 18.59 -6.26 1.76
C ALA A 53 17.36 -7.03 1.24
N GLN A 54 16.30 -6.33 0.81
CA GLN A 54 15.14 -6.96 0.19
C GLN A 54 15.48 -7.71 -1.10
N PHE A 55 16.38 -7.18 -1.94
CA PHE A 55 16.81 -7.87 -3.16
C PHE A 55 17.41 -9.25 -2.86
N TYR A 56 18.26 -9.35 -1.84
CA TYR A 56 18.89 -10.62 -1.46
C TYR A 56 17.96 -11.56 -0.68
N ALA A 57 16.98 -11.05 0.06
CA ALA A 57 16.02 -11.88 0.81
C ALA A 57 14.96 -12.57 -0.08
N ARG A 58 14.91 -12.21 -1.36
CA ARG A 58 13.97 -12.77 -2.35
C ARG A 58 14.57 -13.94 -3.15
N LEU A 59 15.84 -14.25 -2.92
CA LEU A 59 16.61 -15.39 -3.43
C LEU A 59 16.56 -16.54 -2.43
#